data_AF-A0A958UAR4-F1
#
_entry.id   AF-A0A958UAR4-F1
#
_cell.length_a   1.000
_cell.length_b   1.000
_cell.length_c   1.000
_cell.angle_alpha   90.00
_cell.angle_beta   90.00
_cell.angle_gamma   90.00
#
_symmetry.space_group_name_H-M   'P 1'
#
loop_
_entity.id
_entity.type
_entity.pdbx_description
1 polymer ?
#
loop_
_entity_poly.entity_id
_entity_poly.type
_entity_poly.pdbx_seq_one_letter_code
_entity_poly.pdbx_strand_id
1 'polypeptide(L)'
;MKRNLLTILTLSVFNFVAVAQSTDYSKIVFSSQIYEYKKDEPRTQELGIDKELVSEIIDLLGDSLYSQAEKKEIISKAWLAFSNPKMFDYVYKDFAVKTINNWGYKNAKGELVLEPNPYLTEWTINDNEFPYFQIALSKILDYYSLIGYGDDAEAVKSSFNELLITKNISINDPKDDDWAYSYLETINTELAKKGLVALVTKGHYDIIVCKIDKKEKVTELFKKLDWEFVKP
;
A
#
# COMPACT_ATOMS: atom_id res chain seq x y z
N MET A 1 45.50 7.03 11.08
CA MET A 1 44.47 7.95 10.53
C MET A 1 44.10 7.67 9.07
N LYS A 2 45.04 7.39 8.15
CA LYS A 2 44.72 7.19 6.71
C LYS A 2 43.83 5.96 6.39
N ARG A 3 43.94 4.84 7.13
CA ARG A 3 43.12 3.64 6.91
C ARG A 3 41.64 3.83 7.29
N ASN A 4 41.36 4.49 8.42
CA ASN A 4 39.99 4.69 8.90
C ASN A 4 39.22 5.71 8.05
N LEU A 5 39.90 6.71 7.48
CA LEU A 5 39.29 7.67 6.56
C LEU A 5 38.84 7.01 5.25
N LEU A 6 39.63 6.04 4.75
CA LEU A 6 39.32 5.31 3.52
C LEU A 6 38.09 4.42 3.69
N THR A 7 37.93 3.78 4.86
CA THR A 7 36.77 2.94 5.19
C THR A 7 35.49 3.76 5.32
N ILE A 8 35.58 4.96 5.90
CA ILE A 8 34.44 5.88 6.01
C ILE A 8 34.06 6.40 4.62
N LEU A 9 35.04 6.78 3.79
CA LEU A 9 34.76 7.24 2.42
C LEU A 9 34.15 6.14 1.54
N THR A 10 34.63 4.90 1.68
CA THR A 10 34.04 3.77 0.93
C THR A 10 32.63 3.47 1.39
N LEU A 11 32.34 3.46 2.70
CA LEU A 11 30.96 3.32 3.20
C LEU A 11 30.05 4.46 2.72
N SER A 12 30.54 5.70 2.65
CA SER A 12 29.78 6.83 2.12
C SER A 12 29.47 6.67 0.63
N VAL A 13 30.45 6.21 -0.18
CA VAL A 13 30.25 5.99 -1.62
C VAL A 13 29.28 4.83 -1.90
N PHE A 14 29.33 3.75 -1.12
CA PHE A 14 28.35 2.65 -1.27
C PHE A 14 26.93 3.05 -0.88
N ASN A 15 26.76 3.88 0.16
CA ASN A 15 25.44 4.42 0.50
C ASN A 15 24.91 5.38 -0.59
N PHE A 16 25.77 6.18 -1.23
CA PHE A 16 25.34 7.06 -2.33
C PHE A 16 24.95 6.29 -3.60
N VAL A 17 25.62 5.18 -3.93
CA VAL A 17 25.25 4.37 -5.11
C VAL A 17 23.94 3.61 -4.89
N ALA A 18 23.65 3.18 -3.66
CA ALA A 18 22.38 2.51 -3.34
C ALA A 18 21.17 3.46 -3.38
N VAL A 19 21.36 4.75 -3.06
CA VAL A 19 20.30 5.77 -3.07
C VAL A 19 20.08 6.40 -4.47
N ALA A 20 20.99 6.16 -5.42
CA ALA A 20 20.96 6.78 -6.75
C ALA A 20 20.58 5.84 -7.91
N GLN A 21 20.10 4.62 -7.66
CA GLN A 21 19.52 3.79 -8.71
C GLN A 21 18.09 4.28 -9.04
N SER A 22 17.97 5.43 -9.71
CA SER A 22 16.79 5.68 -10.54
C SER A 22 16.79 4.63 -11.64
N THR A 23 15.74 3.81 -11.69
CA THR A 23 15.57 2.86 -12.79
C THR A 23 15.59 3.64 -14.10
N ASP A 24 16.48 3.27 -15.01
CA ASP A 24 16.54 3.87 -16.33
C ASP A 24 15.30 3.44 -17.14
N TYR A 25 14.26 4.28 -17.10
CA TYR A 25 12.99 4.05 -17.79
C TYR A 25 13.12 3.96 -19.32
N SER A 26 14.28 4.28 -19.90
CA SER A 26 14.52 4.12 -21.35
C SER A 26 14.62 2.66 -21.80
N LYS A 27 14.87 1.72 -20.86
CA LYS A 27 14.95 0.27 -21.12
C LYS A 27 13.65 -0.48 -20.81
N ILE A 28 12.63 0.24 -20.34
CA ILE A 28 11.33 -0.34 -20.00
C ILE A 28 10.50 -0.42 -21.27
N VAL A 29 9.98 -1.61 -21.55
CA VAL A 29 9.02 -1.82 -22.62
C VAL A 29 7.63 -1.63 -22.03
N PHE A 30 6.93 -0.59 -22.48
CA PHE A 30 5.54 -0.40 -22.10
C PHE A 30 4.64 -1.23 -23.00
N SER A 31 3.74 -2.00 -22.40
CA SER A 31 2.71 -2.76 -23.09
C SER A 31 1.38 -2.50 -22.41
N SER A 32 0.42 -1.94 -23.15
CA SER A 32 -0.94 -1.82 -22.66
C SER A 32 -1.84 -2.84 -23.35
N GLN A 33 -2.69 -3.48 -22.57
CA GLN A 33 -3.78 -4.30 -23.10
C GLN A 33 -5.06 -3.48 -23.34
N ILE A 34 -5.04 -2.18 -23.02
CA ILE A 34 -6.17 -1.28 -23.16
C ILE A 34 -6.22 -0.70 -24.57
N TYR A 35 -7.30 -1.00 -25.29
CA TYR A 35 -7.55 -0.42 -26.61
C TYR A 35 -7.92 1.06 -26.53
N GLU A 36 -8.82 1.43 -25.63
CA GLU A 36 -9.23 2.81 -25.37
C GLU A 36 -9.39 3.04 -23.86
N TYR A 37 -8.71 4.07 -23.34
CA TYR A 37 -8.85 4.49 -21.95
C TYR A 37 -10.16 5.25 -21.74
N LYS A 38 -10.74 5.11 -20.53
CA LYS A 38 -11.84 5.98 -20.11
C LYS A 38 -11.39 7.44 -20.16
N LYS A 39 -12.28 8.29 -20.66
CA LYS A 39 -12.05 9.74 -20.77
C LYS A 39 -12.54 10.49 -19.53
N ASP A 40 -13.59 9.97 -18.91
CA ASP A 40 -14.21 10.57 -17.75
C ASP A 40 -13.43 10.23 -16.47
N GLU A 41 -13.41 11.17 -15.54
CA GLU A 41 -12.78 11.02 -14.23
C GLU A 41 -13.73 10.30 -13.25
N PRO A 42 -13.22 9.63 -12.21
CA PRO A 42 -14.06 9.05 -11.18
C PRO A 42 -14.91 10.11 -10.47
N ARG A 43 -16.19 9.80 -10.23
CA ARG A 43 -17.21 10.72 -9.68
C ARG A 43 -17.11 10.86 -8.15
N THR A 44 -15.91 11.16 -7.66
CA THR A 44 -15.58 11.27 -6.24
C THR A 44 -16.56 12.14 -5.44
N GLN A 45 -16.86 13.36 -5.93
CA GLN A 45 -17.79 14.29 -5.26
C GLN A 45 -19.22 13.74 -5.15
N GLU A 46 -19.75 13.13 -6.23
CA GLU A 46 -21.11 12.57 -6.24
C GLU A 46 -21.24 11.39 -5.26
N LEU A 47 -20.14 10.66 -5.05
CA LEU A 47 -20.07 9.51 -4.16
C LEU A 47 -19.70 9.88 -2.72
N GLY A 48 -19.52 11.18 -2.41
CA GLY A 48 -19.12 11.62 -1.07
C GLY A 48 -17.70 11.20 -0.68
N ILE A 49 -16.85 10.93 -1.65
CA ILE A 49 -15.42 10.61 -1.46
C ILE A 49 -14.64 11.89 -1.70
N ASP A 50 -14.07 12.43 -0.63
CA ASP A 50 -13.30 13.67 -0.67
C ASP A 50 -11.90 13.48 -0.09
N LYS A 51 -11.09 14.53 -0.18
CA LYS A 51 -9.73 14.54 0.35
C LYS A 51 -9.71 14.41 1.87
N GLU A 52 -10.76 14.86 2.57
CA GLU A 52 -10.84 14.79 4.03
C GLU A 52 -10.98 13.34 4.49
N LEU A 53 -11.83 12.54 3.83
CA LEU A 53 -11.93 11.10 4.05
C LEU A 53 -10.58 10.41 3.96
N VAL A 54 -9.82 10.71 2.90
CA VAL A 54 -8.45 10.17 2.72
C VAL A 54 -7.53 10.67 3.84
N SER A 55 -7.60 11.94 4.20
CA SER A 55 -6.82 12.51 5.30
C SER A 55 -7.06 11.78 6.62
N GLU A 56 -8.33 11.59 7.00
CA GLU A 56 -8.71 10.91 8.24
C GLU A 56 -8.20 9.46 8.26
N ILE A 57 -8.26 8.73 7.13
CA ILE A 57 -7.72 7.37 7.03
C ILE A 57 -6.21 7.38 7.27
N ILE A 58 -5.46 8.21 6.54
CA ILE A 58 -3.99 8.26 6.66
C ILE A 58 -3.57 8.74 8.05
N ASP A 59 -4.31 9.65 8.67
CA ASP A 59 -4.01 10.11 10.02
C ASP A 59 -4.17 9.02 11.07
N LEU A 60 -5.21 8.20 10.96
CA LEU A 60 -5.47 7.10 11.90
C LEU A 60 -4.51 5.92 11.72
N LEU A 61 -4.14 5.59 10.48
CA LEU A 61 -3.21 4.49 10.21
C LEU A 61 -1.75 4.89 10.41
N GLY A 62 -1.39 6.11 9.98
CA GLY A 62 -0.03 6.63 10.11
C GLY A 62 0.29 7.18 11.51
N ASP A 63 -0.71 7.60 12.29
CA ASP A 63 -0.63 8.07 13.69
C ASP A 63 0.67 8.86 13.99
N SER A 64 1.53 8.41 14.92
CA SER A 64 2.83 9.03 15.18
C SER A 64 3.98 8.39 14.40
N LEU A 65 3.69 7.43 13.52
CA LEU A 65 4.68 6.66 12.74
C LEU A 65 5.20 7.44 11.53
N TYR A 66 4.38 8.35 11.01
CA TYR A 66 4.73 9.28 9.95
C TYR A 66 4.72 10.73 10.43
N SER A 67 5.69 11.50 9.95
CA SER A 67 5.68 12.96 10.09
C SER A 67 4.53 13.60 9.32
N GLN A 68 4.18 14.83 9.68
CA GLN A 68 3.13 15.59 8.97
C GLN A 68 3.44 15.79 7.48
N ALA A 69 4.72 15.89 7.12
CA ALA A 69 5.14 16.01 5.73
C ALA A 69 4.89 14.71 4.95
N GLU A 70 5.26 13.56 5.53
CA GLU A 70 5.03 12.25 4.93
C GLU A 70 3.53 11.96 4.79
N LYS A 71 2.73 12.22 5.83
CA LYS A 71 1.26 12.08 5.75
C LYS A 71 0.67 12.93 4.63
N LYS A 72 1.06 14.21 4.53
CA LYS A 72 0.59 15.11 3.46
C LYS A 72 0.94 14.59 2.07
N GLU A 73 2.11 13.97 1.92
CA GLU A 73 2.53 13.34 0.69
C GLU A 73 1.62 12.15 0.33
N ILE A 74 1.40 11.24 1.28
CA ILE A 74 0.53 10.06 1.11
C ILE A 74 -0.89 10.50 0.73
N ILE A 75 -1.45 11.46 1.48
CA ILE A 75 -2.80 12.01 1.24
C ILE A 75 -2.90 12.62 -0.16
N SER A 76 -1.88 13.37 -0.58
CA SER A 76 -1.90 14.02 -1.89
C SER A 76 -1.84 13.00 -3.03
N LYS A 77 -1.06 11.93 -2.86
CA LYS A 77 -1.01 10.81 -3.82
C LYS A 77 -2.34 10.07 -3.88
N ALA A 78 -2.86 9.63 -2.74
CA ALA A 78 -4.13 8.90 -2.66
C ALA A 78 -5.30 9.71 -3.21
N TRP A 79 -5.39 11.00 -2.87
CA TRP A 79 -6.42 11.86 -3.41
C TRP A 79 -6.30 12.04 -4.93
N LEU A 80 -5.09 12.29 -5.45
CA LEU A 80 -4.91 12.48 -6.89
C LEU A 80 -5.22 11.19 -7.67
N ALA A 81 -4.84 10.02 -7.13
CA ALA A 81 -5.22 8.73 -7.70
C ALA A 81 -6.76 8.60 -7.79
N PHE A 82 -7.47 8.92 -6.71
CA PHE A 82 -8.94 8.85 -6.67
C PHE A 82 -9.60 9.83 -7.65
N SER A 83 -9.16 11.09 -7.66
CA SER A 83 -9.83 12.14 -8.43
C SER A 83 -9.44 12.18 -9.89
N ASN A 84 -8.19 11.80 -10.23
CA ASN A 84 -7.66 11.93 -11.58
C ASN A 84 -6.52 10.91 -11.84
N PRO A 85 -6.86 9.64 -12.13
CA PRO A 85 -5.88 8.57 -12.39
C PRO A 85 -4.88 8.91 -13.49
N LYS A 86 -5.34 9.56 -14.55
CA LYS A 86 -4.49 9.96 -15.68
C LYS A 86 -3.42 10.97 -15.25
N MET A 87 -3.82 11.98 -14.47
CA MET A 87 -2.88 12.95 -13.93
C MET A 87 -1.97 12.32 -12.89
N PHE A 88 -2.47 11.37 -12.09
CA PHE A 88 -1.66 10.62 -11.14
C PHE A 88 -0.52 9.87 -11.82
N ASP A 89 -0.81 9.06 -12.85
CA ASP A 89 0.21 8.30 -13.59
C ASP A 89 1.21 9.23 -14.30
N TYR A 90 0.78 10.41 -14.72
CA TYR A 90 1.66 11.41 -15.33
C TYR A 90 2.60 12.07 -14.31
N VAL A 91 2.07 12.54 -13.17
CA VAL A 91 2.82 13.29 -12.16
C VAL A 91 3.70 12.37 -11.31
N TYR A 92 3.20 11.18 -10.99
CA TYR A 92 3.83 10.23 -10.07
C TYR A 92 4.25 8.95 -10.77
N LYS A 93 4.69 9.03 -12.03
CA LYS A 93 5.06 7.89 -12.86
C LYS A 93 5.91 6.84 -12.14
N ASP A 94 7.00 7.27 -11.51
CA ASP A 94 7.93 6.37 -10.81
C ASP A 94 7.28 5.65 -9.63
N PHE A 95 6.39 6.35 -8.92
CA PHE A 95 5.65 5.79 -7.81
C PHE A 95 4.58 4.83 -8.32
N ALA A 96 3.77 5.26 -9.28
CA ALA A 96 2.68 4.47 -9.85
C ALA A 96 3.16 3.10 -10.33
N VAL A 97 4.31 3.10 -11.00
CA VAL A 97 4.99 1.91 -11.51
C VAL A 97 5.59 1.02 -10.41
N LYS A 98 5.98 1.56 -9.25
CA LYS A 98 6.48 0.77 -8.11
C LYS A 98 5.36 0.16 -7.26
N THR A 99 4.15 0.72 -7.34
CA THR A 99 2.97 0.26 -6.58
C THR A 99 2.14 -0.82 -7.30
N ILE A 100 2.69 -1.47 -8.32
CA ILE A 100 2.02 -2.57 -9.04
C ILE A 100 2.77 -3.89 -8.85
N ASN A 101 2.02 -4.99 -8.72
CA ASN A 101 2.55 -6.30 -8.35
C ASN A 101 3.53 -6.92 -9.38
N ASN A 102 3.52 -6.44 -10.62
CA ASN A 102 4.44 -6.89 -11.68
C ASN A 102 5.69 -6.00 -11.81
N TRP A 103 5.90 -5.06 -10.89
CA TRP A 103 7.14 -4.28 -10.87
C TRP A 103 8.35 -5.21 -10.77
N GLY A 104 9.33 -5.01 -11.65
CA GLY A 104 10.53 -5.86 -11.74
C GLY A 104 10.34 -7.20 -12.46
N TYR A 105 9.13 -7.57 -12.87
CA TYR A 105 8.90 -8.76 -13.68
C TYR A 105 9.55 -8.62 -15.06
N LYS A 106 10.24 -9.68 -15.50
CA LYS A 106 10.85 -9.75 -16.83
C LYS A 106 10.14 -10.80 -17.68
N ASN A 107 9.88 -10.46 -18.93
CA ASN A 107 9.34 -11.42 -19.90
C ASN A 107 10.39 -12.51 -20.24
N ALA A 108 10.02 -13.47 -21.08
CA ALA A 108 10.91 -14.56 -21.51
C ALA A 108 12.20 -14.09 -22.22
N LYS A 109 12.27 -12.83 -22.68
CA LYS A 109 13.45 -12.21 -23.30
C LYS A 109 14.31 -11.43 -22.29
N GLY A 110 13.94 -11.40 -21.02
CA GLY A 110 14.64 -10.65 -19.98
C GLY A 110 14.31 -9.16 -19.93
N GLU A 111 13.27 -8.71 -20.65
CA GLU A 111 12.86 -7.31 -20.72
C GLU A 111 11.83 -6.99 -19.62
N LEU A 112 11.97 -5.82 -18.98
CA LEU A 112 10.98 -5.31 -18.03
C LEU A 112 9.77 -4.80 -18.82
N VAL A 113 8.63 -5.45 -18.67
CA VAL A 113 7.38 -5.11 -19.39
C VAL A 113 6.36 -4.61 -18.39
N LEU A 114 5.88 -3.38 -18.57
CA LEU A 114 5.00 -2.71 -17.62
C LEU A 114 3.80 -2.05 -18.30
N GLU A 115 2.71 -1.90 -17.54
CA GLU A 115 1.57 -1.07 -17.95
C GLU A 115 1.97 0.40 -17.86
N PRO A 116 1.85 1.20 -18.95
CA PRO A 116 2.30 2.59 -18.97
C PRO A 116 1.54 3.54 -18.03
N ASN A 117 0.24 3.32 -17.86
CA ASN A 117 -0.61 4.16 -17.00
C ASN A 117 -1.39 3.25 -16.05
N PRO A 118 -0.73 2.66 -15.03
CA PRO A 118 -1.33 1.59 -14.25
C PRO A 118 -2.61 2.01 -13.52
N TYR A 119 -2.70 3.21 -12.95
CA TYR A 119 -3.91 3.64 -12.24
C TYR A 119 -5.04 3.99 -13.23
N LEU A 120 -4.72 4.57 -14.38
CA LEU A 120 -5.69 4.79 -15.45
C LEU A 120 -6.18 3.49 -16.07
N THR A 121 -5.32 2.48 -16.16
CA THR A 121 -5.68 1.13 -16.60
C THR A 121 -6.65 0.51 -15.62
N GLU A 122 -6.34 0.52 -14.31
CA GLU A 122 -7.27 0.04 -13.27
C GLU A 122 -8.62 0.77 -13.35
N TRP A 123 -8.61 2.10 -13.48
CA TRP A 123 -9.85 2.85 -13.64
C TRP A 123 -10.63 2.44 -14.89
N THR A 124 -9.92 2.20 -15.99
CA THR A 124 -10.53 1.86 -17.28
C THR A 124 -11.20 0.49 -17.25
N ILE A 125 -10.61 -0.51 -16.60
CA ILE A 125 -11.14 -1.88 -16.58
C ILE A 125 -12.23 -2.10 -15.52
N ASN A 126 -12.32 -1.25 -14.50
CA ASN A 126 -13.34 -1.36 -13.46
C ASN A 126 -14.60 -0.61 -13.85
N ASP A 127 -15.71 -1.31 -14.05
CA ASP A 127 -16.99 -0.67 -14.42
C ASP A 127 -17.54 0.26 -13.31
N ASN A 128 -17.26 -0.07 -12.04
CA ASN A 128 -17.70 0.68 -10.87
C ASN A 128 -16.53 1.44 -10.21
N GLU A 129 -16.82 2.60 -9.61
CA GLU A 129 -15.81 3.43 -8.96
C GLU A 129 -15.28 2.86 -7.64
N PHE A 130 -16.13 2.24 -6.81
CA PHE A 130 -15.71 1.75 -5.49
C PHE A 130 -14.60 0.68 -5.55
N PRO A 131 -14.70 -0.37 -6.40
CA PRO A 131 -13.59 -1.30 -6.59
C PRO A 131 -12.29 -0.61 -7.01
N TYR A 132 -12.38 0.41 -7.90
CA TYR A 132 -11.22 1.19 -8.28
C TYR A 132 -10.61 1.95 -7.09
N PHE A 133 -11.41 2.61 -6.26
CA PHE A 133 -10.92 3.32 -5.08
C PHE A 133 -10.26 2.37 -4.07
N GLN A 134 -10.82 1.19 -3.85
CA GLN A 134 -10.25 0.17 -2.97
C GLN A 134 -8.87 -0.29 -3.49
N ILE A 135 -8.77 -0.62 -4.78
CA ILE A 135 -7.51 -1.03 -5.41
C ILE A 135 -6.47 0.09 -5.34
N ALA A 136 -6.85 1.31 -5.71
CA ALA A 136 -5.95 2.46 -5.71
C ALA A 136 -5.44 2.77 -4.30
N LEU A 137 -6.31 2.71 -3.29
CA LEU A 137 -5.92 2.94 -1.91
C LEU A 137 -5.04 1.80 -1.38
N SER A 138 -5.41 0.53 -1.62
CA SER A 138 -4.63 -0.63 -1.19
C SER A 138 -3.19 -0.54 -1.69
N LYS A 139 -2.98 -0.31 -3.00
CA LYS A 139 -1.65 -0.15 -3.61
C LYS A 139 -0.82 0.97 -2.97
N ILE A 140 -1.47 2.09 -2.63
CA ILE A 140 -0.79 3.22 -2.00
C ILE A 140 -0.45 2.90 -0.55
N LEU A 141 -1.39 2.37 0.23
CA LEU A 141 -1.16 2.01 1.62
C LEU A 141 -0.10 0.93 1.77
N ASP A 142 -0.06 -0.03 0.85
CA ASP A 142 0.89 -1.15 0.85
C ASP A 142 2.32 -0.65 0.64
N TYR A 143 2.52 0.24 -0.34
CA TYR A 143 3.80 0.89 -0.56
C TYR A 143 4.33 1.65 0.68
N TYR A 144 3.41 2.21 1.47
CA TYR A 144 3.73 2.89 2.73
C TYR A 144 3.61 1.96 3.96
N SER A 145 3.49 0.65 3.76
CA SER A 145 3.41 -0.36 4.83
C SER A 145 2.32 -0.09 5.86
N LEU A 146 1.20 0.52 5.44
CA LEU A 146 0.02 0.82 6.26
C LEU A 146 -1.08 -0.24 6.15
N ILE A 147 -0.98 -1.12 5.15
CA ILE A 147 -1.81 -2.30 4.93
C ILE A 147 -0.87 -3.47 4.58
N GLY A 148 -1.29 -4.70 4.85
CA GLY A 148 -0.63 -5.92 4.40
C GLY A 148 -1.66 -6.89 3.82
N TYR A 149 -1.22 -8.05 3.35
CA TYR A 149 -2.07 -9.09 2.78
C TYR A 149 -1.72 -10.46 3.35
N GLY A 150 -2.73 -11.24 3.74
CA GLY A 150 -2.51 -12.60 4.24
C GLY A 150 -3.71 -13.51 4.09
N ASP A 151 -3.69 -14.36 3.06
CA ASP A 151 -4.70 -15.39 2.77
C ASP A 151 -4.41 -16.75 3.41
N ASP A 152 -3.21 -16.94 3.94
CA ASP A 152 -2.83 -18.05 4.83
C ASP A 152 -2.09 -17.56 6.08
N ALA A 153 -1.83 -18.46 7.03
CA ALA A 153 -1.24 -18.10 8.32
C ALA A 153 0.20 -17.56 8.21
N GLU A 154 1.01 -18.07 7.27
CA GLU A 154 2.39 -17.60 7.09
C GLU A 154 2.43 -16.24 6.39
N ALA A 155 1.52 -16.01 5.44
CA ALA A 155 1.32 -14.72 4.78
C ALA A 155 0.82 -13.66 5.78
N VAL A 156 -0.13 -14.03 6.66
CA VAL A 156 -0.57 -13.18 7.77
C VAL A 156 0.63 -12.78 8.64
N LYS A 157 1.43 -13.75 9.10
CA LYS A 157 2.63 -13.47 9.91
C LYS A 157 3.60 -12.53 9.20
N SER A 158 3.89 -12.81 7.93
CA SER A 158 4.80 -11.99 7.12
C SER A 158 4.30 -10.56 7.02
N SER A 159 3.01 -10.36 6.79
CA SER A 159 2.38 -9.04 6.77
C SER A 159 2.59 -8.27 8.06
N PHE A 160 2.45 -8.89 9.24
CA PHE A 160 2.70 -8.20 10.50
C PHE A 160 4.17 -7.82 10.73
N ASN A 161 5.11 -8.54 10.12
CA ASN A 161 6.53 -8.18 10.17
C ASN A 161 6.87 -6.98 9.27
N GLU A 162 6.07 -6.74 8.23
CA GLU A 162 6.28 -5.66 7.25
C GLU A 162 5.49 -4.40 7.61
N LEU A 163 4.29 -4.55 8.18
CA LEU A 163 3.41 -3.47 8.61
C LEU A 163 4.14 -2.50 9.56
N LEU A 164 4.06 -1.20 9.25
CA LEU A 164 4.82 -0.16 9.93
C LEU A 164 4.57 -0.11 11.45
N ILE A 165 3.32 -0.32 11.85
CA ILE A 165 2.88 -0.26 13.26
C ILE A 165 3.25 -1.52 14.06
N THR A 166 3.51 -2.65 13.38
CA THR A 166 3.79 -3.94 14.03
C THR A 166 5.17 -4.51 13.77
N LYS A 167 5.96 -3.98 12.83
CA LYS A 167 7.30 -4.49 12.46
C LYS A 167 8.31 -4.62 13.61
N ASN A 168 8.09 -3.90 14.71
CA ASN A 168 8.94 -3.94 15.91
C ASN A 168 8.33 -4.81 17.04
N ILE A 169 7.26 -5.54 16.76
CA ILE A 169 6.59 -6.44 17.68
C ILE A 169 6.99 -7.87 17.29
N SER A 170 7.48 -8.64 18.26
CA SER A 170 7.71 -10.07 18.05
C SER A 170 6.35 -10.77 17.93
N ILE A 171 6.06 -11.33 16.75
CA ILE A 171 4.88 -12.15 16.50
C ILE A 171 5.28 -13.62 16.55
N ASN A 172 4.51 -14.46 17.23
CA ASN A 172 4.78 -15.89 17.35
C ASN A 172 4.50 -16.61 16.03
N ASP A 173 5.21 -17.69 15.74
CA ASP A 173 4.94 -18.51 14.56
C ASP A 173 3.52 -19.12 14.57
N PRO A 174 2.88 -19.28 13.39
CA PRO A 174 1.62 -20.02 13.27
C PRO A 174 1.83 -21.51 13.60
N LYS A 175 0.77 -22.17 14.05
CA LYS A 175 0.75 -23.63 14.25
C LYS A 175 0.39 -24.36 12.96
N ASP A 176 0.65 -25.66 12.93
CA ASP A 176 0.36 -26.50 11.75
C ASP A 176 -1.13 -26.54 11.36
N ASP A 177 -2.04 -26.29 12.31
CA ASP A 177 -3.49 -26.27 12.12
C ASP A 177 -4.08 -24.85 11.97
N ASP A 178 -3.24 -23.82 11.97
CA ASP A 178 -3.68 -22.44 11.84
C ASP A 178 -4.06 -22.09 10.40
N TRP A 179 -5.25 -21.50 10.26
CA TRP A 179 -5.71 -20.83 9.05
C TRP A 179 -5.56 -19.31 9.23
N ALA A 180 -5.66 -18.54 8.14
CA ALA A 180 -5.48 -17.08 8.19
C ALA A 180 -6.30 -16.41 9.29
N TYR A 181 -7.60 -16.70 9.39
CA TYR A 181 -8.48 -16.10 10.41
C TYR A 181 -8.17 -16.58 11.84
N SER A 182 -7.93 -17.88 12.07
CA SER A 182 -7.66 -18.40 13.42
C SER A 182 -6.33 -17.88 13.98
N TYR A 183 -5.35 -17.74 13.10
CA TYR A 183 -4.06 -17.18 13.46
C TYR A 183 -4.16 -15.68 13.74
N LEU A 184 -4.96 -14.96 12.96
CA LEU A 184 -5.16 -13.52 13.17
C LEU A 184 -5.95 -13.22 14.45
N GLU A 185 -6.88 -14.09 14.88
CA GLU A 185 -7.49 -14.05 16.21
C GLU A 185 -6.43 -14.17 17.33
N THR A 186 -5.47 -15.08 17.16
CA THR A 186 -4.35 -15.27 18.09
C THR A 186 -3.49 -14.02 18.16
N ILE A 187 -3.14 -13.43 17.00
CA ILE A 187 -2.37 -12.19 16.93
C ILE A 187 -3.14 -11.03 17.57
N ASN A 188 -4.45 -10.91 17.33
CA ASN A 188 -5.28 -9.86 17.92
C ASN A 188 -5.27 -9.90 19.46
N THR A 189 -5.17 -11.09 20.06
CA THR A 189 -5.02 -11.23 21.52
C THR A 189 -3.70 -10.62 22.02
N GLU A 190 -2.61 -10.74 21.27
CA GLU A 190 -1.32 -10.14 21.60
C GLU A 190 -1.26 -8.64 21.31
N LEU A 191 -1.84 -8.20 20.19
CA LEU A 191 -1.95 -6.79 19.83
C LEU A 191 -2.79 -6.01 20.85
N ALA A 192 -3.85 -6.62 21.39
CA ALA A 192 -4.70 -5.99 22.38
C ALA A 192 -3.94 -5.59 23.66
N LYS A 193 -2.94 -6.38 24.07
CA LYS A 193 -2.05 -6.06 25.20
C LYS A 193 -1.21 -4.81 24.95
N LYS A 194 -1.07 -4.39 23.69
CA LYS A 194 -0.36 -3.18 23.23
C LYS A 194 -1.31 -2.05 22.82
N GLY A 195 -2.62 -2.21 23.03
CA GLY A 195 -3.63 -1.23 22.64
C GLY A 195 -3.91 -1.19 21.14
N LEU A 196 -3.56 -2.26 20.40
CA LEU A 196 -3.73 -2.36 18.95
C LEU A 196 -4.76 -3.45 18.57
N VAL A 197 -5.33 -3.33 17.38
CA VAL A 197 -6.22 -4.33 16.79
C VAL A 197 -6.00 -4.40 15.29
N ALA A 198 -5.95 -5.62 14.76
CA ALA A 198 -5.96 -5.92 13.35
C ALA A 198 -7.39 -6.12 12.85
N LEU A 199 -7.67 -5.57 11.68
CA LEU A 199 -8.91 -5.66 10.93
C LEU A 199 -8.60 -6.33 9.59
N VAL A 200 -9.47 -7.22 9.13
CA VAL A 200 -9.29 -7.94 7.87
C VAL A 200 -10.45 -7.66 6.95
N THR A 201 -10.14 -7.35 5.69
CA THR A 201 -11.14 -7.06 4.67
C THR A 201 -11.85 -8.34 4.25
N LYS A 202 -13.18 -8.26 4.16
CA LYS A 202 -14.02 -9.40 3.80
C LYS A 202 -13.73 -9.85 2.37
N GLY A 203 -13.20 -11.06 2.20
CA GLY A 203 -12.96 -11.66 0.89
C GLY A 203 -11.71 -11.18 0.15
N HIS A 204 -10.97 -10.21 0.71
CA HIS A 204 -9.73 -9.69 0.10
C HIS A 204 -8.49 -9.91 0.96
N TYR A 205 -8.64 -10.32 2.23
CA TYR A 205 -7.53 -10.66 3.13
C TYR A 205 -6.49 -9.55 3.33
N ASP A 206 -6.87 -8.29 3.04
CA ASP A 206 -6.04 -7.15 3.40
C ASP A 206 -6.16 -6.89 4.91
N ILE A 207 -5.01 -6.65 5.54
CA ILE A 207 -4.84 -6.53 6.97
C ILE A 207 -4.45 -5.10 7.29
N ILE A 208 -5.25 -4.44 8.12
CA ILE A 208 -4.95 -3.10 8.65
C ILE A 208 -4.87 -3.19 10.16
N VAL A 209 -3.90 -2.49 10.74
CA VAL A 209 -3.73 -2.41 12.20
C VAL A 209 -3.89 -0.97 12.65
N CYS A 210 -4.71 -0.77 13.68
CA CYS A 210 -4.93 0.54 14.28
C CYS A 210 -5.02 0.43 15.81
N LYS A 211 -5.10 1.58 16.49
CA LYS A 211 -5.35 1.62 17.94
C LYS A 211 -6.77 1.13 18.23
N ILE A 212 -6.93 0.37 19.31
CA ILE A 212 -8.23 -0.18 19.74
C ILE A 212 -9.29 0.91 19.88
N ASP A 213 -8.94 2.06 20.45
CA ASP A 213 -9.87 3.18 20.66
C ASP A 213 -10.27 3.92 19.36
N LYS A 214 -9.64 3.58 18.23
CA LYS A 214 -9.93 4.13 16.90
C LYS A 214 -10.63 3.15 15.97
N LYS A 215 -10.81 1.90 16.40
CA LYS A 215 -11.36 0.81 15.58
C LYS A 215 -12.67 1.17 14.89
N GLU A 216 -13.63 1.69 15.65
CA GLU A 216 -14.97 2.03 15.14
C GLU A 216 -14.85 3.10 14.07
N LYS A 217 -14.06 4.15 14.32
CA LYS A 217 -13.85 5.24 13.38
C LYS A 217 -13.15 4.78 12.10
N VAL A 218 -12.11 3.94 12.20
CA VAL A 218 -11.43 3.35 11.03
C VAL A 218 -12.45 2.54 10.22
N THR A 219 -13.24 1.69 10.87
CA THR A 219 -14.26 0.86 10.21
C THR A 219 -15.30 1.73 9.48
N GLU A 220 -15.76 2.81 10.10
CA GLU A 220 -16.72 3.75 9.49
C GLU A 220 -16.15 4.46 8.27
N LEU A 221 -14.87 4.88 8.29
CA LEU A 221 -14.23 5.55 7.16
C LEU A 221 -14.08 4.60 5.97
N PHE A 222 -13.60 3.39 6.20
CA PHE A 222 -13.44 2.39 5.13
C PHE A 222 -14.78 1.92 4.56
N LYS A 223 -15.84 1.87 5.37
CA LYS A 223 -17.20 1.60 4.89
C LYS A 223 -17.69 2.64 3.87
N LYS A 224 -17.24 3.90 3.96
CA LYS A 224 -17.54 4.92 2.94
C LYS A 224 -16.89 4.62 1.59
N LEU A 225 -15.90 3.74 1.54
CA LEU A 225 -15.28 3.22 0.32
C LEU A 225 -15.82 1.84 -0.07
N ASP A 226 -16.98 1.45 0.47
CA ASP A 226 -17.59 0.12 0.32
C ASP A 226 -16.68 -1.04 0.76
N TRP A 227 -15.75 -0.75 1.68
CA TRP A 227 -14.79 -1.72 2.18
C TRP A 227 -15.26 -2.28 3.52
N GLU A 228 -15.74 -3.52 3.53
CA GLU A 228 -16.20 -4.20 4.73
C GLU A 228 -15.05 -4.94 5.44
N PHE A 229 -14.89 -4.68 6.73
CA PHE A 229 -14.04 -5.52 7.58
C PHE A 229 -14.87 -6.63 8.23
N VAL A 230 -14.33 -7.85 8.21
CA VAL A 230 -14.78 -8.91 9.11
C VAL A 230 -14.06 -8.78 10.44
N LYS A 231 -14.69 -9.32 11.49
CA LYS A 231 -14.01 -9.54 12.75
C LYS A 231 -13.32 -10.91 12.67
N PRO A 232 -11.99 -10.96 12.70
CA PRO A 232 -11.22 -12.08 13.22
C PRO A 232 -11.29 -11.99 14.75
#